data_AF-A0AAD4UTH4-F1
#
_entry.id   AF-A0AAD4UTH4-F1
#
_cell.length_a   1.000
_cell.length_b   1.000
_cell.length_c   1.000
_cell.angle_alpha   90.00
_cell.angle_beta   90.00
_cell.angle_gamma   90.00
#
_symmetry.space_group_name_H-M   'P 1'
#
loop_
_entity.id
_entity.type
_entity.pdbx_description
1 polymer ?
#
loop_
_entity_poly.entity_id
_entity_poly.type
_entity_poly.pdbx_seq_one_letter_code
_entity_poly.pdbx_strand_id
1 'polypeptide(L)'
;MAKLQSSYFVCFAFSIFVNLLFVLKLYVGGEWELSWSRRAAEEAEHVAAISCSGHGRAYLDGLVLDGKEPVCECNSCYGGPDCSEFLTACAANADSGDPLFLEPFWMQHAAKSAVVVAGWHRMSYTFSDQSYISAELERHIRKLHAIVGNAVTQGRYITFCAGSTQLLNAAVHALSSDNSSSSSSPASVVASIPYYNGIL
;
A
#
# COMPACT_ATOMS: atom_id res chain seq x y z
N MET A 1 28.52 -44.82 -44.28
CA MET A 1 28.42 -43.36 -44.52
C MET A 1 27.34 -42.63 -43.69
N ALA A 2 26.44 -43.32 -42.97
CA ALA A 2 25.36 -42.65 -42.20
C ALA A 2 25.73 -42.18 -40.76
N LYS A 3 26.82 -42.70 -40.15
CA LYS A 3 27.22 -42.33 -38.78
C LYS A 3 27.83 -40.92 -38.66
N LEU A 4 28.46 -40.42 -39.73
CA LEU A 4 29.15 -39.12 -39.69
C LEU A 4 28.14 -37.95 -39.71
N GLN A 5 27.07 -38.06 -40.51
CA GLN A 5 26.00 -37.04 -40.59
C GLN A 5 25.26 -36.84 -39.26
N SER A 6 25.05 -37.91 -38.48
CA SER A 6 24.41 -37.85 -37.16
C SER A 6 25.24 -37.06 -36.15
N SER A 7 26.57 -37.23 -36.16
CA SER A 7 27.46 -36.51 -35.24
C SER A 7 27.50 -34.99 -35.52
N TYR A 8 27.49 -34.57 -36.79
CA TYR A 8 27.48 -33.14 -37.13
C TYR A 8 26.17 -32.45 -36.75
N PHE A 9 25.04 -33.15 -36.90
CA PHE A 9 23.73 -32.64 -36.49
C PHE A 9 23.65 -32.45 -34.97
N VAL A 10 24.17 -33.41 -34.19
CA VAL A 10 24.24 -33.31 -32.72
C VAL A 10 25.14 -32.15 -32.29
N CYS A 11 26.31 -31.97 -32.92
CA CYS A 11 27.19 -30.84 -32.62
C CYS A 11 26.57 -29.48 -32.98
N PHE A 12 25.83 -29.42 -34.09
CA PHE A 12 25.14 -28.20 -34.51
C PHE A 12 23.98 -27.84 -33.58
N ALA A 13 23.16 -28.83 -33.18
CA ALA A 13 22.08 -28.64 -32.21
C ALA A 13 22.62 -28.22 -30.83
N PHE A 14 23.71 -28.84 -30.38
CA PHE A 14 24.38 -28.47 -29.14
C PHE A 14 24.96 -27.05 -29.21
N SER A 15 25.56 -26.67 -30.34
CA SER A 15 26.06 -25.30 -30.56
C SER A 15 24.94 -24.27 -30.55
N ILE A 16 23.80 -24.55 -31.19
CA ILE A 16 22.62 -23.67 -31.14
C ILE A 16 22.10 -23.53 -29.70
N PHE A 17 21.97 -24.65 -28.97
CA PHE A 17 21.50 -24.64 -27.59
C PHE A 17 22.41 -23.83 -26.66
N VAL A 18 23.73 -24.02 -26.78
CA VAL A 18 24.71 -23.29 -25.99
C VAL A 18 24.69 -21.80 -26.33
N ASN A 19 24.63 -21.43 -27.62
CA ASN A 19 24.53 -20.03 -28.04
C ASN A 19 23.22 -19.38 -27.56
N LEU A 20 22.09 -20.09 -27.61
CA LEU A 20 20.81 -19.62 -27.06
C LEU A 20 20.90 -19.40 -25.55
N LEU A 21 21.52 -20.32 -24.81
CA LEU A 21 21.74 -20.15 -23.37
C LEU A 21 22.64 -18.95 -23.06
N PHE A 22 23.69 -18.73 -23.84
CA PHE A 22 24.55 -17.55 -23.68
C PHE A 22 23.82 -16.26 -24.00
N VAL A 23 23.03 -16.22 -25.09
CA VAL A 23 22.21 -15.05 -25.44
C VAL A 23 21.18 -14.77 -24.34
N LEU A 24 20.49 -15.80 -23.83
CA LEU A 24 19.54 -15.64 -22.72
C LEU A 24 20.23 -15.13 -21.45
N LYS A 25 21.37 -15.71 -21.05
CA LYS A 25 22.09 -15.24 -19.86
C LYS A 25 22.67 -13.82 -20.02
N LEU A 26 23.15 -13.46 -21.21
CA LEU A 26 23.76 -12.16 -21.47
C LEU A 26 22.73 -11.04 -21.66
N TYR A 27 21.61 -11.32 -22.34
CA TYR A 27 20.57 -10.31 -22.61
C TYR A 27 19.48 -10.26 -21.54
N VAL A 28 19.22 -11.34 -20.81
CA VAL A 28 18.12 -11.40 -19.83
C VAL A 28 18.63 -11.46 -18.39
N GLY A 29 19.79 -12.10 -18.15
CA GLY A 29 20.22 -12.45 -16.78
C GLY A 29 20.88 -11.34 -15.97
N GLY A 30 21.35 -10.25 -16.58
CA GLY A 30 22.16 -9.23 -15.90
C GLY A 30 21.40 -7.97 -15.46
N GLU A 31 20.50 -7.46 -16.29
CA GLU A 31 19.83 -6.17 -16.05
C GLU A 31 18.46 -6.30 -15.36
N TRP A 32 17.86 -7.50 -15.33
CA TRP A 32 16.47 -7.71 -14.92
C TRP A 32 16.31 -8.51 -13.62
N GLU A 33 17.42 -8.97 -13.02
CA GLU A 33 17.37 -9.71 -11.76
C GLU A 33 17.37 -8.74 -10.56
N LEU A 34 16.29 -8.79 -9.76
CA LEU A 34 16.21 -8.08 -8.47
C LEU A 34 17.37 -8.51 -7.57
N SER A 35 18.05 -7.57 -6.93
CA SER A 35 19.15 -7.84 -6.01
C SER A 35 18.67 -7.92 -4.55
N TRP A 36 18.93 -6.89 -3.75
CA TRP A 36 18.59 -6.84 -2.32
C TRP A 36 17.08 -6.87 -2.06
N SER A 37 16.26 -6.41 -2.99
CA SER A 37 14.80 -6.35 -2.86
C SER A 37 14.09 -7.67 -3.17
N ARG A 38 14.81 -8.66 -3.73
CA ARG A 38 14.22 -9.93 -4.18
C ARG A 38 13.45 -10.64 -3.07
N ARG A 39 14.10 -10.81 -1.92
CA ARG A 39 13.51 -11.51 -0.77
C ARG A 39 12.23 -10.82 -0.29
N ALA A 40 12.24 -9.50 -0.16
CA ALA A 40 11.07 -8.75 0.31
C ALA A 40 9.91 -8.82 -0.70
N ALA A 41 10.20 -8.81 -2.00
CA ALA A 41 9.19 -8.99 -3.04
C ALA A 41 8.60 -10.41 -3.03
N GLU A 42 9.45 -11.44 -2.93
CA GLU A 42 9.02 -12.84 -2.85
C GLU A 42 8.16 -13.11 -1.61
N GLU A 43 8.54 -12.59 -0.44
CA GLU A 43 7.76 -12.71 0.80
C GLU A 43 6.38 -12.03 0.67
N ALA A 44 6.32 -10.84 0.06
CA ALA A 44 5.07 -10.11 -0.16
C ALA A 44 4.13 -10.84 -1.14
N GLU A 45 4.66 -11.35 -2.27
CA GLU A 45 3.87 -12.12 -3.23
C GLU A 45 3.39 -13.45 -2.62
N HIS A 46 4.25 -14.12 -1.84
CA HIS A 46 3.89 -15.36 -1.15
C HIS A 46 2.72 -15.15 -0.19
N VAL A 47 2.78 -14.14 0.67
CA VAL A 47 1.69 -13.85 1.62
C VAL A 47 0.41 -13.43 0.92
N ALA A 48 0.51 -12.61 -0.14
CA ALA A 48 -0.65 -12.22 -0.95
C ALA A 48 -1.31 -13.40 -1.69
N ALA A 49 -0.57 -14.49 -1.92
CA ALA A 49 -1.07 -15.70 -2.57
C ALA A 49 -1.74 -16.70 -1.61
N ILE A 50 -1.67 -16.47 -0.30
CA ILE A 50 -2.34 -17.33 0.69
C ILE A 50 -3.86 -17.29 0.44
N SER A 51 -4.44 -18.46 0.23
CA SER A 51 -5.87 -18.60 -0.05
C SER A 51 -6.69 -18.47 1.23
N CYS A 52 -7.40 -17.34 1.37
CA CYS A 52 -8.35 -17.09 2.47
C CYS A 52 -9.81 -17.15 1.98
N SER A 53 -10.11 -18.09 1.07
CA SER A 53 -11.46 -18.44 0.59
C SER A 53 -12.31 -17.30 0.01
N GLY A 54 -11.70 -16.16 -0.35
CA GLY A 54 -12.43 -14.95 -0.75
C GLY A 54 -13.17 -14.25 0.40
N HIS A 55 -12.95 -14.70 1.63
CA HIS A 55 -13.59 -14.20 2.85
C HIS A 55 -12.56 -13.71 3.88
N GLY A 56 -11.34 -13.45 3.44
CA GLY A 56 -10.28 -12.90 4.27
C GLY A 56 -9.04 -12.61 3.42
N ARG A 57 -7.95 -12.27 4.10
CA ARG A 57 -6.63 -12.02 3.51
C ARG A 57 -5.55 -12.27 4.55
N ALA A 58 -4.31 -12.47 4.12
CA ALA A 58 -3.15 -12.56 5.00
C ALA A 58 -2.23 -11.34 4.81
N TYR A 59 -1.50 -10.96 5.85
CA TYR A 59 -0.55 -9.85 5.84
C TYR A 59 0.83 -10.28 6.31
N LEU A 60 1.86 -9.54 5.88
CA LEU A 60 3.27 -9.84 6.20
C LEU A 60 3.53 -9.83 7.72
N ASP A 61 2.83 -8.96 8.44
CA ASP A 61 2.87 -8.80 9.89
C ASP A 61 1.70 -9.49 10.61
N GLY A 62 0.96 -10.35 9.90
CA GLY A 62 -0.11 -11.14 10.47
C GLY A 62 0.39 -12.12 11.54
N LEU A 63 -0.52 -12.55 12.42
CA LEU A 63 -0.20 -13.50 13.49
C LEU A 63 0.35 -14.81 12.90
N VAL A 64 1.51 -15.25 13.38
CA VAL A 64 2.12 -16.53 12.99
C VAL A 64 1.90 -17.56 14.10
N LEU A 65 1.18 -18.64 13.79
CA LEU A 65 0.99 -19.79 14.68
C LEU A 65 1.95 -20.92 14.28
N ASP A 66 2.63 -21.50 15.27
CA ASP A 66 3.54 -22.67 15.12
C ASP A 66 4.69 -22.51 14.12
N GLY A 67 5.13 -21.28 13.85
CA GLY A 67 6.22 -21.02 12.90
C GLY A 67 5.87 -21.31 11.44
N LYS A 68 4.57 -21.36 11.12
CA LYS A 68 4.03 -21.52 9.76
C LYS A 68 3.83 -20.15 9.09
N GLU A 69 3.06 -20.14 8.00
CA GLU A 69 2.60 -18.94 7.30
C GLU A 69 1.70 -18.05 8.20
N PRO A 70 1.59 -16.74 7.90
CA PRO A 70 0.64 -15.85 8.58
C PRO A 70 -0.80 -16.36 8.46
N VAL A 71 -1.56 -16.25 9.56
CA VAL A 71 -2.97 -16.66 9.61
C VAL A 71 -3.85 -15.70 8.80
N CYS A 72 -4.87 -16.25 8.12
CA CYS A 72 -5.87 -15.44 7.44
C CYS A 72 -6.66 -14.57 8.44
N GLU A 73 -6.76 -13.28 8.14
CA GLU A 73 -7.66 -12.34 8.79
C GLU A 73 -9.00 -12.32 8.07
N CYS A 74 -10.02 -12.90 8.73
CA CYS A 74 -11.34 -13.11 8.14
C CYS A 74 -12.22 -11.87 8.18
N ASN A 75 -13.07 -11.75 7.15
CA ASN A 75 -14.18 -10.82 7.12
C ASN A 75 -15.20 -11.18 8.22
N SER A 76 -16.03 -10.20 8.60
CA SER A 76 -17.06 -10.40 9.62
C SER A 76 -17.93 -11.63 9.33
N CYS A 77 -18.18 -12.43 10.37
CA CYS A 77 -18.96 -13.67 10.30
C CYS A 77 -18.33 -14.83 9.53
N TYR A 78 -17.02 -14.78 9.25
CA TYR A 78 -16.25 -15.93 8.75
C TYR A 78 -15.18 -16.36 9.75
N GLY A 79 -14.85 -17.65 9.74
CA GLY A 79 -13.83 -18.26 10.58
C GLY A 79 -13.16 -19.46 9.92
N GLY A 80 -12.44 -20.24 10.73
CA GLY A 80 -11.58 -21.31 10.23
C GLY A 80 -10.19 -20.79 9.80
N PRO A 81 -9.23 -21.67 9.52
CA PRO A 81 -7.86 -21.30 9.19
C PRO A 81 -7.73 -20.54 7.85
N ASP A 82 -8.69 -20.71 6.94
CA ASP A 82 -8.74 -20.12 5.61
C ASP A 82 -9.98 -19.26 5.37
N CYS A 83 -10.70 -18.89 6.43
CA CYS A 83 -11.93 -18.10 6.39
C CYS A 83 -13.10 -18.73 5.61
N SER A 84 -13.10 -20.06 5.40
CA SER A 84 -14.18 -20.75 4.68
C SER A 84 -15.44 -20.99 5.52
N GLU A 85 -15.35 -20.90 6.84
CA GLU A 85 -16.46 -21.28 7.74
C GLU A 85 -17.38 -20.09 8.00
N PHE A 86 -18.60 -20.13 7.45
CA PHE A 86 -19.62 -19.11 7.74
C PHE A 86 -20.28 -19.33 9.11
N LEU A 87 -20.28 -18.30 9.95
CA LEU A 87 -20.86 -18.32 11.29
C LEU A 87 -22.35 -17.95 11.24
N THR A 88 -23.24 -18.94 11.36
CA THR A 88 -24.70 -18.76 11.20
C THR A 88 -25.36 -17.94 12.31
N ALA A 89 -24.76 -17.87 13.49
CA ALA A 89 -25.23 -17.07 14.62
C ALA A 89 -24.41 -15.78 14.81
N CYS A 90 -24.14 -15.08 13.71
CA CYS A 90 -23.36 -13.84 13.70
C CYS A 90 -24.19 -12.68 13.14
N ALA A 91 -24.21 -11.56 13.86
CA ALA A 91 -24.89 -10.34 13.40
C ALA A 91 -24.05 -9.61 12.36
N ALA A 92 -24.69 -9.13 11.30
CA ALA A 92 -24.04 -8.25 10.34
C ALA A 92 -23.59 -6.96 11.04
N ASN A 93 -22.36 -6.54 10.79
CA ASN A 93 -21.79 -5.31 11.33
C ASN A 93 -21.57 -4.29 10.20
N ALA A 94 -22.30 -3.18 10.26
CA ALA A 94 -22.17 -2.05 9.34
C ALA A 94 -22.06 -0.72 10.11
N ASP A 95 -21.56 -0.77 11.35
CA ASP A 95 -21.46 0.39 12.23
C ASP A 95 -20.28 1.32 11.84
N SER A 96 -19.18 0.73 11.34
CA SER A 96 -17.99 1.47 10.93
C SER A 96 -18.08 1.95 9.48
N GLY A 97 -17.56 3.15 9.22
CA GLY A 97 -17.32 3.69 7.87
C GLY A 97 -16.02 3.17 7.22
N ASP A 98 -15.57 1.97 7.58
CA ASP A 98 -14.34 1.35 7.09
C ASP A 98 -14.44 1.03 5.58
N PRO A 99 -13.61 1.62 4.70
CA PRO A 99 -13.79 1.57 3.26
C PRO A 99 -13.24 0.29 2.60
N LEU A 100 -13.44 -0.88 3.23
CA LEU A 100 -12.95 -2.17 2.71
C LEU A 100 -13.48 -2.51 1.31
N PHE A 101 -14.58 -1.89 0.88
CA PHE A 101 -15.11 -2.02 -0.48
C PHE A 101 -14.13 -1.56 -1.58
N LEU A 102 -13.09 -0.77 -1.23
CA LEU A 102 -12.04 -0.35 -2.16
C LEU A 102 -10.90 -1.36 -2.30
N GLU A 103 -10.81 -2.38 -1.44
CA GLU A 103 -9.72 -3.37 -1.49
C GLU A 103 -9.63 -4.11 -2.85
N PRO A 104 -10.73 -4.59 -3.47
CA PRO A 104 -10.65 -5.28 -4.76
C PRO A 104 -10.06 -4.40 -5.87
N PHE A 105 -10.29 -3.08 -5.82
CA PHE A 105 -9.68 -2.14 -6.76
C PHE A 105 -8.16 -2.15 -6.61
N TRP A 106 -7.63 -2.08 -5.39
CA TRP A 106 -6.19 -2.08 -5.15
C TRP A 106 -5.53 -3.41 -5.50
N MET A 107 -6.19 -4.55 -5.24
CA MET A 107 -5.70 -5.86 -5.65
C MET A 107 -5.52 -5.98 -7.17
N GLN A 108 -6.47 -5.43 -7.95
CA GLN A 108 -6.38 -5.40 -9.41
C GLN A 108 -5.24 -4.49 -9.94
N HIS A 109 -4.71 -3.61 -9.08
CA HIS A 109 -3.67 -2.63 -9.42
C HIS A 109 -2.35 -2.89 -8.70
N ALA A 110 -2.14 -4.09 -8.15
CA ALA A 110 -1.00 -4.44 -7.30
C ALA A 110 0.36 -3.98 -7.86
N ALA A 111 0.69 -4.32 -9.11
CA ALA A 111 1.97 -3.95 -9.72
C ALA A 111 2.14 -2.43 -9.92
N LYS A 112 1.05 -1.65 -9.98
CA LYS A 112 1.09 -0.19 -10.18
C LYS A 112 1.19 0.58 -8.87
N SER A 113 0.77 -0.03 -7.75
CA SER A 113 0.71 0.63 -6.44
C SER A 113 1.65 0.03 -5.40
N ALA A 114 2.29 -1.11 -5.68
CA ALA A 114 3.30 -1.69 -4.80
C ALA A 114 4.51 -0.75 -4.66
N VAL A 115 5.04 -0.67 -3.44
CA VAL A 115 6.21 0.15 -3.10
C VAL A 115 7.21 -0.71 -2.34
N VAL A 116 8.46 -0.69 -2.77
CA VAL A 116 9.58 -1.25 -2.02
C VAL A 116 10.23 -0.14 -1.20
N VAL A 117 10.19 -0.27 0.13
CA VAL A 117 10.79 0.70 1.05
C VAL A 117 12.13 0.18 1.53
N ALA A 118 13.23 0.84 1.15
CA ALA A 118 14.56 0.49 1.64
C ALA A 118 14.68 0.74 3.16
N GLY A 119 15.48 -0.06 3.87
CA GLY A 119 15.63 0.04 5.33
C GLY A 119 16.22 1.37 5.84
N TRP A 120 16.83 2.17 4.95
CA TRP A 120 17.36 3.50 5.25
C TRP A 120 16.52 4.63 4.64
N HIS A 121 15.31 4.33 4.15
CA HIS A 121 14.43 5.34 3.55
C HIS A 121 14.00 6.38 4.60
N ARG A 122 14.35 7.65 4.37
CA ARG A 122 13.90 8.81 5.17
C ARG A 122 14.15 8.70 6.68
N MET A 123 15.35 8.26 7.09
CA MET A 123 15.73 8.22 8.52
C MET A 123 15.88 9.61 9.18
N SER A 124 16.01 10.68 8.39
CA SER A 124 16.10 12.06 8.89
C SER A 124 14.72 12.60 9.31
N TYR A 125 14.67 13.45 10.34
CA TYR A 125 13.46 14.17 10.73
C TYR A 125 12.93 15.14 9.66
N THR A 126 13.81 15.59 8.76
CA THR A 126 13.50 16.56 7.71
C THR A 126 13.92 16.07 6.35
N PHE A 127 13.28 16.64 5.33
CA PHE A 127 13.71 16.55 3.94
C PHE A 127 14.99 17.38 3.71
N SER A 128 15.63 17.23 2.56
CA SER A 128 16.86 17.94 2.21
C SER A 128 16.73 19.47 2.22
N ASP A 129 15.51 19.98 2.04
CA ASP A 129 15.15 21.39 2.08
C ASP A 129 14.70 21.85 3.49
N GLN A 130 14.93 21.05 4.52
CA GLN A 130 14.50 21.26 5.91
C GLN A 130 12.98 21.26 6.12
N SER A 131 12.19 20.94 5.08
CA SER A 131 10.75 20.78 5.22
C SER A 131 10.40 19.48 5.95
N TYR A 132 9.15 19.39 6.41
CA TYR A 132 8.55 18.18 7.01
C TYR A 132 7.52 17.52 6.07
N ILE A 133 7.32 18.08 4.88
CA ILE A 133 6.26 17.73 3.94
C ILE A 133 6.89 17.30 2.62
N SER A 134 6.45 16.17 2.09
CA SER A 134 6.92 15.72 0.78
C SER A 134 6.38 16.63 -0.33
N ALA A 135 7.29 17.36 -0.99
CA ALA A 135 6.97 18.17 -2.17
C ALA A 135 6.33 17.34 -3.30
N GLU A 136 6.79 16.09 -3.50
CA GLU A 136 6.19 15.20 -4.51
C GLU A 136 4.77 14.77 -4.13
N LEU A 137 4.49 14.47 -2.86
CA LEU A 137 3.14 14.15 -2.42
C LEU A 137 2.21 15.36 -2.58
N GLU A 138 2.67 16.55 -2.18
CA GLU A 138 1.93 17.81 -2.37
C GLU A 138 1.59 18.03 -3.84
N ARG A 139 2.57 17.85 -4.74
CA ARG A 139 2.38 17.98 -6.19
C ARG A 139 1.31 17.01 -6.71
N HIS A 140 1.31 15.75 -6.24
CA HIS A 140 0.30 14.77 -6.64
C HIS A 140 -1.10 15.09 -6.09
N ILE A 141 -1.21 15.57 -4.86
CA ILE A 141 -2.49 16.01 -4.27
C ILE A 141 -3.08 17.17 -5.08
N ARG A 142 -2.26 18.17 -5.45
CA ARG A 142 -2.70 19.28 -6.31
C ARG A 142 -3.16 18.79 -7.68
N LYS A 143 -2.40 17.87 -8.29
CA LYS A 143 -2.76 17.26 -9.58
C LYS A 143 -4.07 16.47 -9.48
N LEU A 144 -4.28 15.72 -8.40
CA LEU A 144 -5.51 14.98 -8.15
C LEU A 144 -6.72 15.92 -8.12
N HIS A 145 -6.66 16.99 -7.31
CA HIS A 145 -7.74 17.97 -7.23
C HIS A 145 -7.99 18.70 -8.55
N ALA A 146 -6.95 18.99 -9.33
CA ALA A 146 -7.10 19.59 -10.66
C ALA A 146 -7.80 18.66 -11.67
N ILE A 147 -7.53 17.35 -11.60
CA ILE A 147 -8.16 16.35 -12.48
C ILE A 147 -9.61 16.08 -12.05
N VAL A 148 -9.85 15.89 -10.76
CA VAL A 148 -11.18 15.56 -10.22
C VAL A 148 -12.09 16.80 -10.20
N GLY A 149 -11.53 18.00 -10.07
CA GLY A 149 -12.28 19.26 -10.02
C GLY A 149 -13.05 19.48 -8.72
N ASN A 150 -12.71 18.79 -7.64
CA ASN A 150 -13.43 18.84 -6.36
C ASN A 150 -12.89 19.87 -5.35
N ALA A 151 -11.74 20.50 -5.61
CA ALA A 151 -11.19 21.53 -4.71
C ALA A 151 -10.28 22.54 -5.44
N VAL A 152 -10.27 23.79 -4.98
CA VAL A 152 -9.36 24.84 -5.47
C VAL A 152 -8.10 24.85 -4.63
N THR A 153 -6.98 24.40 -5.20
CA THR A 153 -5.69 24.34 -4.50
C THR A 153 -4.77 25.54 -4.79
N GLN A 154 -5.05 26.32 -5.83
CA GLN A 154 -4.20 27.46 -6.22
C GLN A 154 -4.15 28.52 -5.11
N GLY A 155 -2.93 28.95 -4.73
CA GLY A 155 -2.73 29.94 -3.66
C GLY A 155 -3.06 29.44 -2.25
N ARG A 156 -3.24 28.13 -2.06
CA ARG A 156 -3.50 27.51 -0.74
C ARG A 156 -2.25 26.80 -0.22
N TYR A 157 -2.01 26.92 1.08
CA TYR A 157 -1.06 26.06 1.79
C TYR A 157 -1.65 24.68 1.98
N ILE A 158 -0.80 23.65 1.93
CA ILE A 158 -1.17 22.26 2.21
C ILE A 158 -0.33 21.81 3.41
N THR A 159 -0.98 21.24 4.41
CA THR A 159 -0.33 20.65 5.58
C THR A 159 -0.76 19.20 5.74
N PHE A 160 0.13 18.37 6.28
CA PHE A 160 -0.11 16.94 6.50
C PHE A 160 -0.21 16.63 7.99
N CYS A 161 -1.13 15.73 8.33
CA CYS A 161 -1.28 15.18 9.68
C CYS A 161 -1.69 13.72 9.57
N ALA A 162 -1.62 13.01 10.70
CA ALA A 162 -2.10 11.64 10.83
C ALA A 162 -3.64 11.63 10.87
N GLY A 163 -4.25 11.67 9.68
CA GLY A 163 -5.69 11.68 9.50
C GLY A 163 -6.35 13.06 9.68
N SER A 164 -7.57 13.17 9.15
CA SER A 164 -8.37 14.40 9.24
C SER A 164 -8.77 14.76 10.68
N THR A 165 -8.87 13.78 11.57
CA THR A 165 -9.12 13.99 13.01
C THR A 165 -8.07 14.91 13.65
N GLN A 166 -6.78 14.69 13.35
CA GLN A 166 -5.71 15.55 13.85
C GLN A 166 -5.78 16.95 13.21
N LEU A 167 -6.09 17.05 11.92
CA LEU A 167 -6.27 18.34 11.23
C LEU A 167 -7.41 19.16 11.81
N LEU A 168 -8.53 18.52 12.14
CA LEU A 168 -9.70 19.19 12.71
C LEU A 168 -9.34 19.84 14.06
N ASN A 169 -8.69 19.08 14.95
CA ASN A 169 -8.25 19.60 16.25
C ASN A 169 -7.20 20.71 16.09
N ALA A 170 -6.25 20.54 15.16
CA ALA A 170 -5.26 21.57 14.86
C ALA A 170 -5.91 22.86 14.33
N ALA A 171 -6.93 22.74 13.47
CA ALA A 171 -7.68 23.86 12.93
C ALA A 171 -8.49 24.58 14.01
N VAL A 172 -9.20 23.84 14.88
CA VAL A 172 -9.91 24.41 16.04
C VAL A 172 -8.94 25.18 16.93
N HIS A 173 -7.78 24.60 17.26
CA HIS A 173 -6.77 25.25 18.09
C HIS A 173 -6.21 26.53 17.43
N ALA A 174 -5.84 26.45 16.14
CA ALA A 174 -5.30 27.59 15.40
C ALA A 174 -6.31 28.74 15.26
N LEU A 175 -7.60 28.43 15.06
CA LEU A 175 -8.67 29.43 14.94
C LEU A 175 -9.14 29.98 16.28
N SER A 176 -8.99 29.23 17.37
CA SER A 176 -9.32 29.69 18.73
C SER A 176 -8.25 30.63 19.30
N SER A 177 -7.07 30.66 18.68
CA SER A 177 -5.94 31.47 19.13
C SER A 177 -6.08 32.93 18.69
N ASP A 178 -6.97 33.67 19.34
CA ASP A 178 -6.99 35.13 19.28
C ASP A 178 -6.13 35.70 20.42
N ASN A 179 -4.99 36.27 20.04
CA ASN A 179 -4.05 37.13 20.78
C ASN A 179 -4.02 36.99 22.31
N SER A 180 -2.83 36.63 22.82
CA SER A 180 -2.36 36.62 24.21
C SER A 180 -2.46 37.96 24.97
N SER A 181 -3.33 38.87 24.57
CA SER A 181 -3.65 40.12 25.24
C SER A 181 -5.17 40.31 25.25
N SER A 182 -5.74 40.19 26.44
CA SER A 182 -7.10 40.58 26.88
C SER A 182 -8.29 39.70 26.49
N SER A 183 -8.75 38.89 27.46
CA SER A 183 -10.18 38.71 27.77
C SER A 183 -11.11 38.23 26.64
N SER A 184 -10.68 37.35 25.74
CA SER A 184 -11.60 36.68 24.82
C SER A 184 -12.23 35.46 25.48
N SER A 185 -13.56 35.36 25.42
CA SER A 185 -14.30 34.15 25.80
C SER A 185 -13.83 32.95 24.96
N PRO A 186 -13.92 31.71 25.46
CA PRO A 186 -13.60 30.52 24.66
C PRO A 186 -14.33 30.52 23.32
N ALA A 187 -13.64 30.16 22.24
CA ALA A 187 -14.25 30.02 20.94
C ALA A 187 -15.33 28.92 20.99
N SER A 188 -16.51 29.21 20.42
CA SER A 188 -17.59 28.24 20.33
C SER A 188 -17.39 27.36 19.08
N VAL A 189 -17.27 26.06 19.28
CA VAL A 189 -17.20 25.06 18.19
C VAL A 189 -18.60 24.46 18.02
N VAL A 190 -19.18 24.61 16.84
CA VAL A 190 -20.55 24.16 16.54
C VAL A 190 -20.62 23.44 15.20
N ALA A 191 -21.56 22.49 15.08
CA ALA A 191 -21.89 21.79 13.85
C ALA A 191 -23.41 21.70 13.68
N SER A 192 -23.89 21.76 12.43
CA SER A 192 -25.33 21.62 12.15
C SER A 192 -25.77 20.17 12.27
N ILE A 193 -26.92 19.92 12.93
CA ILE A 193 -27.47 18.56 13.11
C ILE A 193 -28.15 18.09 11.80
N PRO A 194 -27.96 16.83 11.36
CA PRO A 194 -27.08 15.81 11.96
C PRO A 194 -25.60 16.05 11.62
N TYR A 195 -24.72 15.81 12.60
CA TYR A 195 -23.28 15.99 12.46
C TYR A 195 -22.51 14.70 12.72
N TYR A 196 -21.22 14.69 12.34
CA TYR A 196 -20.32 13.59 12.64
C TYR A 196 -19.94 13.61 14.12
N ASN A 197 -20.26 12.53 14.86
CA ASN A 197 -19.99 12.41 16.30
C ASN A 197 -18.50 12.50 16.68
N GLY A 198 -17.57 12.42 15.73
CA GLY A 198 -16.15 12.63 16.00
C GLY A 198 -15.69 14.10 16.00
N ILE A 199 -16.60 15.06 15.78
CA ILE A 199 -16.30 16.51 15.75
C ILE A 199 -16.51 17.19 17.11
N LEU A 200 -17.49 16.70 17.90
CA LEU A 200 -17.93 17.23 19.20
C LEU A 200 -18.06 16.08 20.18
#